data_AF-A0A6L8ILC0-F1
#
_entry.id   AF-A0A6L8ILC0-F1
#
_cell.length_a   1.000
_cell.length_b   1.000
_cell.length_c   1.000
_cell.angle_alpha   90.00
_cell.angle_beta   90.00
_cell.angle_gamma   90.00
#
_symmetry.space_group_name_H-M   'P 1'
#
loop_
_entity.id
_entity.type
_entity.pdbx_description
1 polymer ?
#
loop_
_entity_poly.entity_id
_entity_poly.type
_entity_poly.pdbx_seq_one_letter_code
_entity_poly.pdbx_strand_id
1 'polypeptide(L)' 'MFGPKELVVVLVVLLIVLVVFGPKRIKSLGSELGNAIKGFRKAVREGDGADAKTLEHEGQEASASPGATRTE' A
#
# COMPACT_ATOMS: atom_id res chain seq x y z
N MET A 1 32.37 4.21 -7.87
CA MET A 1 31.67 3.24 -8.74
C MET A 1 30.82 2.35 -7.84
N PHE A 2 29.50 2.54 -7.83
CA PHE A 2 28.58 1.62 -7.16
C PHE A 2 28.60 0.31 -7.95
N GLY A 3 29.29 -0.69 -7.43
CA GLY A 3 29.36 -2.01 -8.03
C GLY A 3 28.15 -2.87 -7.65
N PRO A 4 28.02 -4.04 -8.28
CA PRO A 4 26.98 -5.01 -7.93
C PRO A 4 27.01 -5.40 -6.44
N LYS A 5 28.19 -5.40 -5.82
CA LYS A 5 28.37 -5.74 -4.40
C LYS A 5 27.66 -4.75 -3.46
N GLU A 6 27.68 -3.46 -3.76
CA GLU A 6 27.00 -2.45 -2.94
C GLU A 6 25.47 -2.59 -3.01
N LEU A 7 24.92 -2.95 -4.18
CA LEU A 7 23.50 -3.24 -4.33
C LEU A 7 23.09 -4.49 -3.55
N VAL A 8 23.92 -5.54 -3.59
CA VAL A 8 23.69 -6.76 -2.80
C VAL A 8 23.70 -6.46 -1.30
N VAL A 9 24.61 -5.61 -0.82
CA VAL A 9 24.63 -5.20 0.60
C VAL A 9 23.33 -4.53 1.01
N VAL A 10 22.81 -3.59 0.21
CA VAL A 10 21.53 -2.93 0.49
C VAL A 10 20.37 -3.93 0.53
N LEU A 11 20.35 -4.91 -0.38
CA LEU A 11 19.32 -5.95 -0.39
C LEU A 11 19.39 -6.88 0.83
N VAL A 12 20.60 -7.28 1.25
CA VAL A 12 20.79 -8.12 2.44
C VAL A 12 20.35 -7.39 3.70
N VAL A 13 20.72 -6.11 3.85
CA VAL A 13 20.27 -5.29 4.99
C VAL A 13 18.75 -5.14 4.99
N LEU A 14 18.15 -4.87 3.83
CA LEU A 14 16.70 -4.78 3.69
C LEU A 14 16.00 -6.08 4.10
N LEU A 15 16.55 -7.23 3.70
CA LEU A 15 16.02 -8.55 4.07
C LEU A 15 16.04 -8.78 5.59
N ILE A 16 17.13 -8.40 6.27
CA ILE A 16 17.23 -8.53 7.73
C ILE A 16 16.18 -7.67 8.42
N VAL A 17 16.01 -6.42 7.97
CA VAL A 17 14.97 -5.52 8.50
C VAL A 17 13.58 -6.10 8.30
N LEU A 18 13.29 -6.68 7.13
CA LEU A 18 12.05 -7.39 6.84
C LEU A 18 11.78 -8.56 7.80
N VAL A 19 12.81 -9.33 8.15
CA VAL A 19 12.70 -10.45 9.09
C VAL A 19 12.44 -9.96 10.51
N VAL A 20 13.13 -8.91 10.96
CA VAL A 20 12.98 -8.34 12.32
C VAL A 20 11.61 -7.68 12.50
N PHE A 21 11.17 -6.89 11.53
CA PHE A 21 9.87 -6.19 11.60
C PHE A 21 8.69 -7.10 11.22
N GLY A 22 8.97 -8.17 10.48
CA GLY A 22 7.98 -9.08 9.92
C GLY A 22 7.19 -8.45 8.75
N PRO A 23 6.76 -9.28 7.76
CA PRO A 23 6.06 -8.79 6.58
C PRO A 23 4.70 -8.16 6.88
N LYS A 24 4.07 -8.54 8.00
CA LYS A 24 2.74 -8.06 8.41
C LYS A 24 2.73 -6.57 8.74
N ARG A 25 3.78 -6.07 9.42
CA ARG A 25 3.91 -4.64 9.76
C ARG A 25 4.21 -3.81 8.52
N ILE A 26 5.09 -4.32 7.65
CA ILE A 26 5.46 -3.67 6.39
C ILE A 26 4.28 -3.59 5.42
N LYS A 27 3.44 -4.63 5.35
CA LYS A 27 2.22 -4.60 4.52
C LYS A 27 1.20 -3.56 5.00
N SER A 28 0.96 -3.47 6.32
CA SER A 28 0.04 -2.49 6.89
C SER A 28 0.53 -1.05 6.63
N LEU A 29 1.77 -0.76 7.02
CA LEU A 29 2.37 0.58 6.85
C LEU A 29 2.57 0.93 5.37
N GLY A 30 2.97 -0.05 4.54
CA GLY A 30 3.15 0.14 3.11
C GLY A 30 1.84 0.36 2.36
N SER A 31 0.71 -0.20 2.82
CA SER A 31 -0.60 0.05 2.23
C SER A 31 -1.08 1.48 2.51
N GLU A 32 -0.92 1.95 3.75
CA GLU A 32 -1.31 3.31 4.15
C GLU A 32 -0.42 4.37 3.47
N LEU A 33 0.91 4.20 3.53
CA LEU A 33 1.87 5.07 2.87
C LEU A 33 1.74 5.01 1.35
N GLY A 34 1.49 3.81 0.80
CA GLY A 34 1.29 3.59 -0.63
C GLY A 34 0.07 4.34 -1.16
N ASN A 35 -1.05 4.32 -0.43
CA ASN A 35 -2.25 5.09 -0.80
C ASN A 35 -2.00 6.59 -0.75
N ALA A 36 -1.29 7.10 0.26
CA ALA A 36 -0.92 8.52 0.34
C ALA A 36 0.00 8.95 -0.83
N ILE A 37 1.02 8.14 -1.13
CA ILE A 37 1.96 8.40 -2.24
C ILE A 37 1.26 8.26 -3.61
N LYS A 38 0.25 7.39 -3.75
CA LYS A 38 -0.55 7.24 -4.97
C LYS A 38 -1.30 8.53 -5.31
N GLY A 39 -1.90 9.18 -4.31
CA GLY A 39 -2.54 10.49 -4.47
C GLY A 39 -1.54 11.59 -4.84
N PHE A 40 -0.38 11.63 -4.18
CA PHE A 40 0.69 12.57 -4.50
C PHE A 40 1.20 12.41 -5.93
N ARG A 41 1.47 11.17 -6.37
CA ARG A 41 1.91 10.88 -7.74
C ARG A 41 0.83 11.19 -8.78
N LYS A 42 -0.45 11.03 -8.42
CA LYS A 42 -1.58 11.41 -9.29
C LYS A 42 -1.63 12.92 -9.47
N ALA A 43 -1.56 13.69 -8.39
CA ALA A 43 -1.56 15.16 -8.43
C ALA A 43 -0.36 15.74 -9.20
N VAL A 44 0.84 15.17 -9.01
CA VAL A 44 2.04 15.59 -9.75
C VAL A 44 1.94 15.29 -11.24
N ARG A 45 1.26 14.20 -11.62
CA ARG A 45 1.02 13.83 -13.03
C ARG A 45 -0.11 14.63 -13.66
N GLU A 46 -1.16 14.93 -12.91
CA GLU A 46 -2.32 15.70 -13.38
C GLU A 46 -2.02 17.20 -13.50
N GLY A 47 -1.06 17.72 -12.74
CA GLY A 47 -0.51 19.06 -12.94
C GLY A 47 0.16 19.28 -14.31
N ASP A 48 0.42 18.21 -15.08
CA ASP A 48 1.04 18.24 -16.41
C ASP A 48 0.04 17.93 -17.55
N GLY A 49 -1.21 17.55 -17.24
CA GLY A 49 -2.21 17.23 -18.26
C GLY A 49 -3.46 16.53 -17.70
N ALA A 50 -4.61 17.05 -18.11
CA ALA A 50 -5.98 16.78 -17.68
C ALA A 50 -6.38 15.32 -17.31
N ASP A 51 -7.39 15.26 -16.42
CA ASP A 51 -8.33 14.18 -16.14
C ASP A 51 -7.94 13.11 -15.09
N ALA A 52 -8.36 13.32 -13.83
CA ALA A 52 -8.34 12.30 -12.79
C ALA A 52 -9.72 11.94 -12.22
N LYS A 53 -10.67 11.52 -13.06
CA LYS A 53 -11.77 10.69 -12.56
C LYS A 53 -11.20 9.35 -12.06
N THR A 54 -11.83 8.77 -11.05
CA THR A 54 -11.53 7.44 -10.47
C THR A 54 -10.25 7.36 -9.63
N LEU A 55 -10.38 7.17 -8.32
CA LEU A 55 -9.81 6.01 -7.65
C LEU A 55 -10.70 5.68 -6.45
N GLU A 56 -11.34 4.53 -6.61
CA GLU A 56 -12.48 4.03 -5.86
C GLU A 56 -12.13 3.55 -4.45
N HIS A 57 -13.19 3.62 -3.66
CA HIS A 57 -13.57 2.78 -2.53
C HIS A 57 -13.10 1.32 -2.71
N GLU A 58 -12.22 0.83 -1.85
CA GLU A 58 -12.12 -0.59 -1.57
C GLU A 58 -11.74 -0.77 -0.10
N GLY A 59 -12.78 -0.96 0.72
CA GLY A 59 -12.69 -1.07 2.17
C GLY A 59 -13.99 -1.57 2.80
N GLN A 60 -14.79 -2.34 2.07
CA GLN A 60 -15.95 -3.04 2.63
C GLN A 60 -16.03 -4.44 2.05
N GLU A 61 -15.44 -5.41 2.74
CA GLU A 61 -15.98 -6.76 2.94
C GLU A 61 -15.28 -7.39 4.17
N ALA A 62 -15.76 -7.03 5.35
CA ALA A 62 -15.74 -7.92 6.50
C ALA A 62 -17.12 -7.80 7.17
N SER A 63 -17.82 -8.92 7.18
CA SER A 63 -19.06 -9.17 7.95
C SER A 63 -20.37 -8.72 7.30
N ALA A 64 -20.71 -9.35 6.18
CA ALA A 64 -22.09 -9.75 5.96
C ALA A 64 -22.48 -10.80 7.02
N SER A 65 -23.23 -10.38 8.03
CA SER A 65 -24.08 -11.30 8.82
C SER A 65 -25.51 -10.77 8.75
N PRO A 66 -26.31 -11.14 7.74
CA PRO A 66 -27.74 -10.90 7.75
C PRO A 66 -28.39 -11.94 8.68
N GLY A 67 -28.60 -11.55 9.93
CA GLY A 67 -29.17 -12.43 10.94
C GLY A 67 -29.86 -11.66 12.05
N ALA A 68 -30.77 -10.76 11.69
CA ALA A 68 -31.65 -10.09 12.64
C ALA A 68 -33.03 -9.79 12.02
N THR A 69 -34.02 -10.56 12.47
CA THR A 69 -35.35 -10.07 12.86
C THR A 69 -36.38 -9.67 11.78
N ARG A 70 -37.27 -10.63 11.48
CA ARG A 70 -38.72 -10.51 11.17
C ARG A 70 -39.25 -11.96 11.22
N THR A 71 -40.07 -12.51 12.11
CA THR A 71 -41.23 -12.01 12.88
C THR A 71 -42.06 -11.04 12.08
N GLU A 72 -42.80 -11.57 11.11
CA GLU A 72 -44.26 -11.82 11.21
C GLU A 72 -44.65 -12.94 10.23
#